data_AF-A0A5J2R6G9-F1
#
_entry.id   AF-A0A5J2R6G9-F1
#
_cell.length_a   1.000
_cell.length_b   1.000
_cell.length_c   1.000
_cell.angle_alpha   90.00
_cell.angle_beta   90.00
_cell.angle_gamma   90.00
#
_symmetry.space_group_name_H-M   'P 1'
#
loop_
_entity.id
_entity.type
_entity.pdbx_description
1 polymer ?
#
loop_
_entity_poly.entity_id
_entity_poly.type
_entity_poly.pdbx_seq_one_letter_code
_entity_poly.pdbx_strand_id
1 'polypeptide(L)'
;MTTITKERIELFIKNPLENGLTRGEQMELARIALASLKREQIRHEHAKWSDSTFGCVGPIGPLKHLSKEALEAAAEPDDLSEWADMQFLLWDAQRRAGISDAEITAAMEDKLKINMERQWPEPKDGEPRLHIKEPGNS
;
A
#
# COMPACT_ATOMS: atom_id res chain seq x y z
N MET A 1 1.31 18.37 -10.69
CA MET A 1 0.28 17.73 -11.54
C MET A 1 -1.09 18.08 -10.98
N THR A 2 -2.06 18.44 -11.82
CA THR A 2 -3.44 18.67 -11.39
C THR A 2 -4.14 17.33 -11.23
N THR A 3 -4.33 16.88 -9.99
CA THR A 3 -5.05 15.65 -9.66
C THR A 3 -6.55 15.83 -9.93
N ILE A 4 -7.19 14.84 -10.54
CA ILE A 4 -8.65 14.81 -10.72
C ILE A 4 -9.32 14.81 -9.34
N THR A 5 -10.30 15.70 -9.12
CA THR A 5 -11.00 15.78 -7.83
C THR A 5 -12.18 14.82 -7.77
N LYS A 6 -12.65 14.53 -6.56
CA LYS A 6 -13.88 13.74 -6.34
C LYS A 6 -15.07 14.36 -7.08
N GLU A 7 -15.21 15.68 -7.00
CA GLU A 7 -16.30 16.44 -7.64
C GLU A 7 -16.24 16.32 -9.17
N ARG A 8 -15.04 16.28 -9.75
CA ARG A 8 -14.86 16.07 -11.19
C ARG A 8 -15.25 14.65 -11.61
N ILE A 9 -14.96 13.64 -10.79
CA ILE A 9 -15.40 12.26 -11.06
C ILE A 9 -16.92 12.13 -10.90
N GLU A 10 -17.52 12.76 -9.90
CA GLU A 10 -18.98 12.80 -9.74
C GLU A 10 -19.67 13.46 -10.94
N LEU A 11 -19.08 14.52 -11.49
CA LEU A 11 -19.56 15.16 -12.71
C LEU A 11 -19.42 14.23 -13.92
N PHE A 12 -18.32 13.50 -14.04
CA PHE A 12 -18.10 12.49 -15.09
C PHE A 12 -19.12 11.35 -15.01
N ILE A 13 -19.46 10.87 -13.81
CA ILE A 13 -20.52 9.88 -13.61
C ILE A 13 -21.86 10.43 -14.13
N LYS A 14 -22.19 11.69 -13.82
CA LYS A 14 -23.47 12.30 -14.27
C LYS A 14 -23.51 12.56 -15.78
N ASN A 15 -22.35 12.86 -16.39
CA ASN A 15 -22.24 13.25 -17.79
C ASN A 15 -21.29 12.30 -18.52
N PRO A 16 -21.78 11.16 -19.06
CA PRO A 16 -20.94 10.21 -19.77
C PRO A 16 -20.24 10.85 -20.96
N LEU A 17 -19.06 10.35 -21.27
CA LEU A 17 -18.29 10.79 -22.44
C LEU A 17 -18.58 9.88 -23.63
N GLU A 18 -18.68 10.47 -24.82
CA GLU A 18 -18.66 9.73 -26.08
C GLU A 18 -17.20 9.53 -26.52
N ASN A 19 -16.53 8.57 -25.89
CA ASN A 19 -15.09 8.34 -26.07
C ASN A 19 -14.75 6.87 -26.43
N GLY A 20 -15.74 6.11 -26.89
CA GLY A 20 -15.57 4.70 -27.25
C GLY A 20 -15.64 3.72 -26.07
N LEU A 21 -15.67 4.20 -24.82
CA LEU A 21 -15.93 3.36 -23.65
C LEU A 21 -17.44 3.15 -23.47
N THR A 22 -17.83 1.92 -23.17
CA THR A 22 -19.18 1.60 -22.73
C THR A 22 -19.50 2.31 -21.41
N ARG A 23 -20.79 2.48 -21.12
CA ARG A 23 -21.21 3.05 -19.85
C ARG A 23 -20.69 2.24 -18.64
N GLY A 24 -20.59 0.93 -18.77
CA GLY A 24 -20.04 0.05 -17.74
C GLY A 24 -18.57 0.34 -17.44
N GLU A 25 -17.74 0.45 -18.49
CA GLU A 25 -16.31 0.78 -18.35
C GLU A 25 -16.10 2.17 -17.75
N GLN A 26 -16.90 3.15 -18.15
CA GLN A 26 -16.85 4.50 -17.57
C GLN A 26 -17.18 4.49 -16.07
N MET A 27 -18.19 3.71 -15.66
CA MET A 27 -18.53 3.57 -14.24
C MET A 27 -17.43 2.86 -13.45
N GLU A 28 -16.78 1.84 -14.03
CA GLU A 28 -15.66 1.14 -13.37
C GLU A 28 -14.43 2.04 -13.21
N LEU A 29 -14.08 2.82 -14.25
CA LEU A 29 -13.02 3.83 -14.14
C LEU A 29 -13.32 4.85 -13.03
N ALA A 30 -14.55 5.34 -12.94
CA ALA A 30 -14.97 6.24 -11.88
C ALA A 30 -14.84 5.59 -10.50
N ARG A 31 -15.24 4.31 -10.36
CA ARG A 31 -15.14 3.55 -9.11
C ARG A 31 -13.69 3.41 -8.65
N ILE A 32 -12.79 3.03 -9.55
CA ILE A 32 -11.34 2.89 -9.27
C ILE A 32 -10.76 4.24 -8.83
N ALA A 33 -11.07 5.31 -9.58
CA ALA A 33 -10.56 6.65 -9.27
C ALA A 33 -11.07 7.16 -7.91
N LEU A 34 -12.35 6.96 -7.58
CA LEU A 34 -12.91 7.34 -6.28
C LEU A 34 -12.28 6.55 -5.13
N ALA A 35 -12.07 5.25 -5.30
CA ALA A 35 -11.41 4.41 -4.30
C ALA A 35 -9.96 4.86 -4.05
N SER A 36 -9.22 5.16 -5.12
CA SER A 36 -7.86 5.69 -5.04
C SER A 36 -7.81 7.04 -4.31
N LEU A 37 -8.68 7.99 -4.68
CA LEU A 37 -8.75 9.29 -4.00
C LEU A 37 -9.10 9.15 -2.51
N LYS A 38 -10.01 8.24 -2.15
CA LYS A 38 -10.37 8.02 -0.75
C LYS A 38 -9.19 7.48 0.06
N ARG A 39 -8.44 6.52 -0.50
CA ARG A 39 -7.23 5.97 0.13
C ARG A 39 -6.14 7.03 0.30
N GLU A 40 -5.95 7.87 -0.71
CA GLU A 40 -4.99 8.97 -0.66
C GLU A 40 -5.39 10.05 0.36
N GLN A 41 -6.67 10.35 0.49
CA GLN A 41 -7.17 11.24 1.54
C GLN A 41 -6.85 10.68 2.94
N ILE A 42 -7.16 9.41 3.19
CA ILE A 42 -6.88 8.74 4.47
C ILE A 42 -5.38 8.80 4.78
N ARG A 43 -4.52 8.50 3.80
CA ARG A 43 -3.07 8.56 3.94
C ARG A 43 -2.57 9.96 4.30
N HIS A 44 -3.09 11.01 3.66
CA HIS A 44 -2.75 12.39 3.97
C HIS A 44 -3.22 12.83 5.36
N GLU A 45 -4.45 12.48 5.75
CA GLU A 45 -4.99 12.78 7.08
C GLU A 45 -4.16 12.09 8.17
N HIS A 46 -3.80 10.82 7.95
CA HIS A 46 -2.90 10.08 8.83
C HIS A 46 -1.52 10.75 8.94
N ALA A 47 -0.89 11.11 7.81
CA ALA A 47 0.41 11.78 7.80
C ALA A 47 0.37 13.11 8.59
N LYS A 48 -0.67 13.92 8.38
CA LYS A 48 -0.87 15.19 9.11
C LYS A 48 -1.01 14.97 10.61
N TRP A 49 -1.81 13.99 11.01
CA TRP A 49 -1.97 13.63 12.42
C TRP A 49 -0.66 13.14 13.03
N SER A 50 0.05 12.23 12.34
CA SER A 50 1.33 11.67 12.76
C SER A 50 2.40 12.76 12.93
N ASP A 51 2.47 13.72 12.00
CA ASP A 51 3.39 14.85 12.09
C ASP A 51 3.06 15.75 13.29
N SER A 52 1.77 16.03 13.53
CA SER A 52 1.34 16.84 14.67
C SER A 52 1.55 16.17 16.03
N THR A 53 1.49 14.83 16.08
CA THR A 53 1.56 14.04 17.31
C THR A 53 2.99 13.69 17.69
N PHE A 54 3.78 13.24 16.71
CA PHE A 54 5.12 12.68 16.94
C PHE A 54 6.25 13.62 16.49
N GLY A 55 5.94 14.67 15.72
CA GLY A 55 6.92 15.60 15.22
C GLY A 55 7.87 15.01 14.17
N CYS A 56 9.08 15.59 14.09
CA CYS A 56 10.10 15.25 13.10
C CYS A 56 10.89 14.01 13.52
N VAL A 57 10.27 12.83 13.42
CA VAL A 57 10.92 11.53 13.63
C VAL A 57 11.18 10.81 12.31
N GLY A 58 12.21 9.96 12.29
CA GLY A 58 12.57 9.12 11.13
C GLY A 58 11.76 7.82 11.03
N PRO A 59 12.02 6.99 10.01
CA PRO A 59 11.21 5.81 9.69
C PRO A 59 11.38 4.63 10.66
N ILE A 60 12.44 4.64 11.49
CA ILE A 60 12.81 3.49 12.34
C ILE A 60 11.74 3.19 13.42
N GLY A 61 11.13 4.23 14.00
CA GLY A 61 10.09 4.06 15.03
C GLY A 61 8.87 3.31 14.49
N PRO A 62 8.23 3.82 13.42
CA PRO A 62 7.13 3.13 12.75
C PRO A 62 7.47 1.70 12.29
N LEU A 63 8.68 1.43 11.80
CA LEU A 63 9.09 0.08 11.41
C LEU A 63 9.20 -0.90 12.60
N LYS A 64 9.71 -0.41 13.74
CA LYS A 64 9.73 -1.21 14.98
C LYS A 64 8.32 -1.48 15.49
N HIS A 65 7.42 -0.52 15.35
CA HIS A 65 6.02 -0.67 15.71
C HIS A 65 5.32 -1.65 14.75
N LEU A 66 5.55 -1.54 13.45
CA LEU A 66 4.99 -2.44 12.44
C LEU A 66 5.32 -3.91 12.73
N SER A 67 6.50 -4.18 13.30
CA SER A 67 6.88 -5.54 13.70
C SER A 67 6.02 -6.10 14.83
N LYS A 68 5.47 -5.25 15.70
CA LYS A 68 4.55 -5.65 16.78
C LYS A 68 3.14 -5.87 16.23
N GLU A 69 2.62 -4.92 15.45
CA GLU A 69 1.31 -5.03 14.80
C GLU A 69 1.23 -6.26 13.89
N ALA A 70 2.34 -6.62 13.22
CA ALA A 70 2.39 -7.86 12.45
C ALA A 70 2.22 -9.13 13.29
N LEU A 71 2.64 -9.12 14.56
CA LEU A 71 2.41 -10.23 15.50
C LEU A 71 0.98 -10.21 16.04
N GLU A 72 0.42 -9.04 16.30
CA GLU A 72 -0.96 -8.85 16.75
C GLU A 72 -1.95 -9.30 15.65
N ALA A 73 -1.76 -8.83 14.40
CA ALA A 73 -2.49 -9.29 13.23
C ALA A 73 -2.34 -10.80 12.95
N ALA A 74 -1.18 -11.39 13.25
CA ALA A 74 -0.98 -12.83 13.12
C ALA A 74 -1.71 -13.65 14.20
N ALA A 75 -1.90 -13.07 15.39
CA ALA A 75 -2.66 -13.69 16.48
C ALA A 75 -4.18 -13.56 16.26
N GLU A 76 -4.63 -12.43 15.69
CA GLU A 76 -6.04 -12.10 15.45
C GLU A 76 -6.29 -11.72 13.99
N PRO A 77 -6.13 -12.65 13.03
CA PRO A 77 -6.20 -12.33 11.60
C PRO A 77 -7.58 -11.84 11.13
N ASP A 78 -8.63 -12.10 11.91
CA ASP A 78 -9.99 -11.62 11.66
C ASP A 78 -10.23 -10.18 12.17
N ASP A 79 -9.31 -9.60 12.96
CA ASP A 79 -9.39 -8.21 13.39
C ASP A 79 -8.84 -7.27 12.32
N LEU A 80 -9.75 -6.60 11.59
CA LEU A 80 -9.41 -5.64 10.55
C LEU A 80 -8.62 -4.43 11.06
N SER A 81 -8.68 -4.10 12.36
CA SER A 81 -7.96 -2.95 12.92
C SER A 81 -6.45 -3.17 12.91
N GLU A 82 -5.99 -4.37 13.24
CA GLU A 82 -4.58 -4.78 13.19
C GLU A 82 -3.99 -4.67 11.78
N TRP A 83 -4.77 -5.04 10.77
CA TRP A 83 -4.38 -4.84 9.36
C TRP A 83 -4.30 -3.36 8.98
N ALA A 84 -5.19 -2.53 9.53
CA ALA A 84 -5.16 -1.09 9.29
C ALA A 84 -3.94 -0.44 9.95
N ASP A 85 -3.56 -0.87 11.16
CA ASP A 85 -2.36 -0.39 11.85
C ASP A 85 -1.08 -0.72 11.07
N MET A 86 -0.98 -1.93 10.51
CA MET A 86 0.12 -2.26 9.59
C MET A 86 0.19 -1.31 8.38
N GLN A 87 -0.95 -0.96 7.78
CA GLN A 87 -0.98 -0.06 6.63
C GLN A 87 -0.56 1.36 7.00
N PHE A 88 -1.05 1.88 8.14
CA PHE A 88 -0.69 3.20 8.62
C PHE A 88 0.80 3.30 8.93
N LEU A 89 1.36 2.32 9.64
CA LEU A 89 2.77 2.30 10.02
C LEU A 89 3.69 2.14 8.80
N LEU A 90 3.30 1.35 7.80
CA LEU A 90 4.05 1.21 6.56
C LEU A 90 4.07 2.54 5.77
N TRP A 91 2.92 3.20 5.59
CA TRP A 91 2.90 4.52 4.93
C TRP A 91 3.70 5.56 5.72
N ASP A 92 3.62 5.51 7.05
CA ASP A 92 4.35 6.42 7.92
C ASP A 92 5.85 6.26 7.74
N ALA A 93 6.35 5.02 7.78
CA ALA A 93 7.74 4.69 7.53
C ALA A 93 8.19 5.12 6.13
N GLN A 94 7.44 4.79 5.09
CA GLN A 94 7.77 5.12 3.69
C GLN A 94 7.94 6.63 3.50
N ARG A 95 6.95 7.44 3.92
CA ARG A 95 7.04 8.90 3.74
C ARG A 95 8.18 9.50 4.56
N ARG A 96 8.45 9.00 5.78
CA ARG A 96 9.56 9.48 6.64
C ARG A 96 10.93 9.10 6.08
N ALA A 97 11.00 8.04 5.29
CA ALA A 97 12.19 7.67 4.54
C ALA A 97 12.34 8.46 3.22
N GLY A 98 11.38 9.32 2.87
CA GLY A 98 11.36 10.06 1.61
C GLY A 98 11.06 9.20 0.39
N ILE A 99 10.49 8.00 0.57
CA ILE A 99 10.19 7.06 -0.51
C ILE A 99 8.86 7.45 -1.15
N SER A 100 8.89 7.73 -2.45
CA SER A 100 7.69 8.00 -3.24
C SER A 100 6.96 6.73 -3.68
N ASP A 101 5.67 6.86 -4.03
CA ASP A 101 4.89 5.76 -4.58
C ASP A 101 5.50 5.20 -5.88
N ALA A 102 6.11 6.06 -6.70
CA ALA A 102 6.77 5.64 -7.94
C ALA A 102 8.02 4.79 -7.64
N GLU A 103 8.84 5.20 -6.68
CA GLU A 103 10.06 4.47 -6.29
C GLU A 103 9.74 3.11 -5.67
N ILE A 104 8.77 3.05 -4.75
CA ILE A 104 8.40 1.76 -4.16
C ILE A 104 7.73 0.84 -5.19
N THR A 105 6.93 1.37 -6.10
CA THR A 105 6.29 0.57 -7.17
C THR A 105 7.35 -0.04 -8.08
N ALA A 106 8.33 0.74 -8.54
CA ALA A 106 9.43 0.22 -9.34
C ALA A 106 10.25 -0.85 -8.57
N ALA A 107 10.55 -0.61 -7.30
CA ALA A 107 11.24 -1.59 -6.46
C ALA A 107 10.43 -2.88 -6.26
N MET A 108 9.10 -2.79 -6.15
CA MET A 108 8.21 -3.94 -6.06
C MET A 108 8.20 -4.75 -7.36
N GLU A 109 8.15 -4.10 -8.53
CA GLU A 109 8.22 -4.77 -9.83
C GLU A 109 9.51 -5.57 -10.00
N ASP A 110 10.65 -4.95 -9.69
CA ASP A 110 11.96 -5.61 -9.79
C ASP A 110 12.12 -6.73 -8.76
N LYS A 111 11.65 -6.50 -7.53
CA LYS A 111 11.67 -7.52 -6.49
C LYS A 111 10.79 -8.72 -6.82
N LEU A 112 9.64 -8.50 -7.48
CA LEU A 112 8.74 -9.56 -7.91
C LEU A 112 9.39 -10.48 -8.95
N LYS A 113 10.07 -9.92 -9.96
CA LYS A 113 10.83 -10.70 -10.96
C LYS A 113 11.85 -11.62 -10.30
N ILE A 114 12.67 -11.06 -9.39
CA ILE A 114 13.66 -11.83 -8.62
C ILE A 114 12.99 -12.94 -7.78
N ASN A 115 11.85 -12.67 -7.16
CA ASN A 115 11.15 -13.65 -6.33
C ASN A 115 10.57 -14.82 -7.15
N MET A 116 10.13 -14.56 -8.39
CA MET A 116 9.61 -15.58 -9.30
C MET A 116 10.71 -16.52 -9.81
N GLU A 117 11.96 -16.06 -9.89
CA GLU A 117 13.11 -16.86 -10.32
C GLU A 117 13.73 -17.71 -9.19
N ARG A 118 13.36 -17.45 -7.93
CA ARG A 118 13.90 -18.15 -6.76
C ARG A 118 13.30 -19.53 -6.58
N GLN A 119 14.08 -20.41 -5.98
CA GLN A 119 13.59 -21.68 -5.44
C GLN A 119 13.05 -21.48 -4.02
N TRP A 120 11.91 -22.12 -3.75
CA TRP A 120 11.19 -22.03 -2.50
C TRP A 120 10.96 -23.43 -1.94
N PRO A 121 11.04 -23.63 -0.60
CA PRO A 121 10.68 -24.90 0.01
C PRO A 121 9.17 -25.15 -0.08
N GLU A 122 8.76 -26.37 0.25
CA GLU A 122 7.35 -26.76 0.32
C GLU A 122 6.54 -25.84 1.26
N PRO A 123 5.26 -25.59 0.97
CA PRO A 123 4.38 -24.83 1.85
C PRO A 123 4.22 -25.46 3.22
N LYS A 124 4.32 -24.63 4.27
CA LYS A 124 3.81 -24.95 5.59
C LYS A 124 2.93 -23.80 6.07
N ASP A 125 1.70 -24.14 6.41
CA ASP A 125 0.73 -23.16 6.89
C ASP A 125 1.16 -22.55 8.22
N GLY A 126 0.88 -21.25 8.40
CA GLY A 126 1.25 -20.48 9.59
C GLY A 126 2.76 -20.18 9.76
N GLU A 127 3.62 -20.53 8.79
CA GLU A 127 5.08 -20.42 8.95
C GLU A 127 5.73 -19.54 7.88
N PRO A 128 6.75 -18.74 8.23
CA PRO A 128 7.45 -17.93 7.25
C PRO A 128 8.22 -18.81 6.27
N ARG A 129 8.17 -18.45 4.98
CA ARG A 129 8.92 -19.14 3.94
C ARG A 129 10.12 -18.32 3.49
N LEU A 130 11.31 -18.90 3.60
CA LEU A 130 12.54 -18.30 3.12
C LEU A 130 12.98 -18.99 1.82
N HIS A 131 13.46 -18.20 0.85
CA HIS A 131 14.06 -18.72 -0.37
C HIS A 131 15.30 -19.56 -0.06
N ILE A 132 15.53 -20.60 -0.88
CA ILE A 132 16.72 -21.44 -0.77
C ILE A 132 17.90 -20.64 -1.30
N LYS A 133 18.96 -20.51 -0.49
CA LYS A 133 20.24 -19.94 -0.92
C LYS A 133 21.08 -21.05 -1.54
N GLU A 134 21.71 -20.78 -2.68
CA GLU A 134 22.74 -21.68 -3.21
C GLU A 134 23.93 -21.73 -2.24
N PRO A 135 24.52 -22.91 -1.98
CA PRO A 135 25.70 -23.02 -1.14
C PRO A 135 26.87 -22.28 -1.78
N GLY A 136 27.22 -21.10 -1.27
CA GLY A 136 28.39 -20.32 -1.71
C GLY A 136 28.23 -18.80 -1.68
N ASN A 137 27.00 -18.26 -1.70
CA ASN A 137 26.77 -16.82 -1.59
C ASN A 137 26.33 -16.46 -0.17
N SER A 138 27.31 -16.09 0.66
CA SER A 138 27.12 -15.43 1.97
C SER A 138 27.35 -13.94 1.82
#